data_AF-A0A7C4FIS7-F1
#
_entry.id   AF-A0A7C4FIS7-F1
#
_cell.length_a   1.000
_cell.length_b   1.000
_cell.length_c   1.000
_cell.angle_alpha   90.00
_cell.angle_beta   90.00
_cell.angle_gamma   90.00
#
_symmetry.space_group_name_H-M   'P 1'
#
loop_
_entity.id
_entity.type
_entity.pdbx_description
1 polymer ?
#
loop_
_entity_poly.entity_id
_entity_poly.type
_entity_poly.pdbx_seq_one_letter_code
_entity_poly.pdbx_strand_id
1 'polypeptide(L)'
;MFINYSSIRGDRLKKAKTRKKSPRKTPPVSNTEVKELIDAVCGDHGHLIISALMERELTDEGLARATGLKVNVVRRILYDLYERRLVNYRRTRDDGTGWYVYHWYVEPKRAMEGLEIHRRQMLEKLRERLEYEKNTLFFRCSNNCPKVSMDVAMELNFTCPTCGERLEHYDNTPVVKSLEERIRVLEGFRNTSIAS
;
A
#
# COMPACT_ATOMS: atom_id res chain seq x y z
N MET A 1 -18.76 -11.07 4.41
CA MET A 1 -19.10 -12.47 4.73
C MET A 1 -18.04 -12.97 5.71
N PHE A 2 -18.40 -13.14 6.98
CA PHE A 2 -17.48 -13.49 8.06
C PHE A 2 -17.31 -15.01 8.12
N ILE A 3 -16.08 -15.52 8.23
CA ILE A 3 -15.86 -16.94 8.53
C ILE A 3 -14.96 -17.05 9.77
N ASN A 4 -15.53 -17.63 10.82
CA ASN A 4 -14.91 -17.98 12.09
C ASN A 4 -13.97 -19.18 11.92
N TYR A 5 -12.85 -19.17 12.65
CA TYR A 5 -11.89 -20.27 12.71
C TYR A 5 -11.86 -20.82 14.14
N SER A 6 -12.22 -22.08 14.33
CA SER A 6 -12.12 -22.75 15.63
C SER A 6 -11.58 -24.17 15.50
N SER A 7 -10.51 -24.41 16.28
CA SER A 7 -10.16 -25.66 16.98
C SER A 7 -9.32 -26.78 16.31
N ILE A 8 -7.99 -26.66 16.51
CA ILE A 8 -6.95 -27.59 17.05
C ILE A 8 -7.16 -29.14 17.08
N ARG A 9 -6.05 -29.85 16.76
CA ARG A 9 -5.49 -31.17 17.23
C ARG A 9 -5.44 -32.21 16.10
N GLY A 10 -4.43 -33.05 15.88
CA GLY A 10 -3.14 -33.39 16.49
C GLY A 10 -2.64 -34.71 15.82
N ASP A 11 -1.32 -34.91 15.76
CA ASP A 11 -0.56 -36.15 15.46
C ASP A 11 -0.20 -36.64 14.02
N ARG A 12 1.11 -36.43 13.73
CA ARG A 12 2.20 -37.41 13.46
C ARG A 12 2.22 -38.33 12.20
N LEU A 13 3.00 -37.86 11.22
CA LEU A 13 4.03 -38.52 10.35
C LEU A 13 3.65 -39.67 9.39
N LYS A 14 3.95 -39.48 8.08
CA LYS A 14 5.15 -40.04 7.40
C LYS A 14 5.39 -39.42 6.02
N LYS A 15 6.67 -39.35 5.64
CA LYS A 15 7.28 -38.47 4.63
C LYS A 15 7.16 -39.02 3.20
N ALA A 16 6.71 -38.19 2.26
CA ALA A 16 6.95 -38.36 0.82
C ALA A 16 8.02 -37.36 0.34
N LYS A 17 9.02 -37.86 -0.39
CA LYS A 17 10.18 -37.09 -0.89
C LYS A 17 9.76 -36.23 -2.10
N THR A 18 9.42 -34.97 -1.88
CA THR A 18 9.36 -33.95 -2.93
C THR A 18 10.76 -33.35 -3.14
N ARG A 19 11.21 -33.24 -4.40
CA ARG A 19 12.47 -32.59 -4.79
C ARG A 19 12.49 -31.16 -4.22
N LYS A 20 13.26 -30.96 -3.15
CA LYS A 20 13.55 -29.64 -2.59
C LYS A 20 14.43 -28.89 -3.58
N LYS A 21 13.86 -28.02 -4.41
CA LYS A 21 14.64 -26.90 -4.95
C LYS A 21 15.00 -26.01 -3.77
N SER A 22 16.29 -25.83 -3.53
CA SER A 22 16.79 -24.93 -2.49
C SER A 22 16.21 -23.53 -2.71
N PRO A 23 15.75 -22.84 -1.64
CA PRO A 23 15.36 -21.45 -1.78
C PRO A 23 16.62 -20.68 -2.19
N ARG A 24 16.57 -20.03 -3.36
CA ARG A 24 17.56 -19.00 -3.70
C ARG A 24 17.39 -17.93 -2.66
N LYS A 25 18.39 -17.75 -1.79
CA LYS A 25 18.43 -16.68 -0.81
C LYS A 25 18.46 -15.37 -1.60
N THR A 26 17.31 -14.72 -1.75
CA THR A 26 17.26 -13.34 -2.23
C THR A 26 17.68 -12.42 -1.09
N PRO A 27 18.50 -11.40 -1.38
CA PRO A 27 19.01 -10.52 -0.34
C PRO A 27 17.85 -9.82 0.37
N PRO A 28 17.95 -9.62 1.70
CA PRO A 28 16.94 -8.89 2.45
C PRO A 28 16.85 -7.47 1.88
N VAL A 29 15.62 -6.98 1.71
CA VAL A 29 15.34 -5.60 1.31
C VAL A 29 15.86 -4.67 2.42
N SER A 30 17.14 -4.31 2.33
CA SER A 30 17.84 -3.50 3.33
C SER A 30 17.74 -1.99 3.06
N ASN A 31 17.09 -1.59 1.95
CA ASN A 31 16.96 -0.18 1.62
C ASN A 31 15.71 0.42 2.27
N THR A 32 15.91 1.29 3.26
CA THR A 32 14.85 2.04 3.97
C THR A 32 13.92 2.77 3.00
N GLU A 33 14.45 3.26 1.89
CA GLU A 33 13.69 3.95 0.84
C GLU A 33 12.64 3.03 0.20
N VAL A 34 12.97 1.76 -0.02
CA VAL A 34 12.06 0.77 -0.60
C VAL A 34 10.93 0.45 0.38
N LYS A 35 11.23 0.43 1.68
CA LYS A 35 10.21 0.20 2.72
C LYS A 35 9.22 1.36 2.78
N GLU A 36 9.71 2.60 2.78
CA GLU A 36 8.86 3.79 2.78
C GLU A 36 7.99 3.87 1.53
N LEU A 37 8.53 3.51 0.36
CA LEU A 37 7.75 3.46 -0.87
C LEU A 37 6.69 2.36 -0.84
N ILE A 38 7.02 1.17 -0.31
CA ILE A 38 6.04 0.10 -0.12
C ILE A 38 4.92 0.56 0.79
N ASP A 39 5.22 1.19 1.93
CA ASP A 39 4.20 1.67 2.85
C ASP A 39 3.37 2.81 2.25
N ALA A 40 4.00 3.73 1.53
CA ALA A 40 3.30 4.79 0.81
C ALA A 40 2.32 4.23 -0.25
N VAL A 41 2.71 3.14 -0.91
CA VAL A 41 1.90 2.49 -1.95
C VAL A 41 0.83 1.59 -1.33
N CYS A 42 1.13 0.85 -0.27
CA CYS A 42 0.32 -0.28 0.21
C CYS A 42 -0.37 -0.04 1.56
N GLY A 43 -0.11 1.12 2.19
CA GLY A 43 -0.55 1.41 3.54
C GLY A 43 0.33 0.76 4.60
N ASP A 44 0.00 1.05 5.85
CA ASP A 44 0.79 0.63 7.01
C ASP A 44 1.04 -0.89 7.02
N HIS A 45 2.28 -1.26 7.34
CA HIS A 45 2.75 -2.65 7.48
C HIS A 45 2.90 -3.45 6.17
N GLY A 46 2.72 -2.84 5.00
CA GLY A 46 2.99 -3.49 3.72
C GLY A 46 4.44 -3.98 3.61
N HIS A 47 5.41 -3.19 4.09
CA HIS A 47 6.82 -3.57 4.11
C HIS A 47 7.10 -4.83 4.94
N LEU A 48 6.36 -5.08 6.03
CA LEU A 48 6.54 -6.26 6.89
C LEU A 48 6.17 -7.53 6.14
N ILE A 49 5.05 -7.51 5.40
CA ILE A 49 4.58 -8.64 4.61
C ILE A 49 5.56 -8.93 3.48
N ILE A 50 5.95 -7.91 2.72
CA ILE A 50 6.92 -8.06 1.62
C ILE A 50 8.26 -8.59 2.16
N SER A 51 8.79 -8.04 3.26
CA SER A 51 10.05 -8.50 3.85
C SER A 51 10.00 -9.97 4.24
N ALA A 52 8.92 -10.42 4.87
CA ALA A 52 8.75 -11.82 5.25
C ALA A 52 8.67 -12.75 4.01
N LEU A 53 8.01 -12.29 2.94
CA LEU A 53 7.87 -13.05 1.69
C LEU A 53 9.14 -13.09 0.83
N MET A 54 10.06 -12.14 1.02
CA MET A 54 11.38 -12.14 0.37
C MET A 54 12.29 -13.25 0.91
N GLU A 55 12.07 -13.70 2.16
CA GLU A 55 12.82 -14.81 2.75
C GLU A 55 12.30 -16.18 2.28
N ARG A 56 10.97 -16.33 2.21
CA ARG A 56 10.30 -17.58 1.84
C ARG A 56 8.82 -17.38 1.54
N GLU A 57 8.23 -18.34 0.84
CA GLU A 57 6.78 -18.41 0.67
C GLU A 57 6.07 -18.72 2.00
N LEU A 58 4.93 -18.07 2.25
CA LEU A 58 4.17 -18.19 3.50
C LEU A 58 2.66 -18.23 3.26
N THR A 59 1.93 -18.88 4.16
CA THR A 59 0.47 -18.70 4.27
C THR A 59 0.14 -17.41 5.01
N ASP A 60 -1.12 -16.99 4.96
CA ASP A 60 -1.65 -15.89 5.76
C ASP A 60 -1.47 -16.11 7.27
N GLU A 61 -1.65 -17.34 7.80
CA GLU A 61 -1.32 -17.62 9.21
C GLU A 61 0.20 -17.60 9.46
N GLY A 62 1.00 -18.03 8.48
CA GLY A 62 2.45 -17.94 8.54
C GLY A 62 2.93 -16.49 8.65
N LEU A 63 2.35 -15.61 7.84
CA LEU A 63 2.62 -14.17 7.85
C LEU A 63 2.13 -13.51 9.14
N ALA A 64 0.95 -13.88 9.64
CA ALA A 64 0.45 -13.38 10.92
C ALA A 64 1.42 -13.69 12.07
N ARG A 65 1.97 -14.91 12.11
CA ARG A 65 2.99 -15.29 13.10
C ARG A 65 4.31 -14.54 12.91
N ALA A 66 4.76 -14.37 11.67
CA ALA A 66 6.02 -13.71 11.37
C ALA A 66 5.99 -12.20 11.67
N THR A 67 4.85 -11.56 11.44
CA THR A 67 4.69 -10.10 11.57
C THR A 67 4.04 -9.67 12.89
N GLY A 68 3.46 -10.60 13.65
CA GLY A 68 2.66 -10.29 14.85
C GLY A 68 1.30 -9.68 14.56
N LEU A 69 0.92 -9.52 13.29
CA LEU A 69 -0.36 -8.96 12.88
C LEU A 69 -1.49 -10.00 13.01
N LYS A 70 -2.71 -9.51 13.25
CA LYS A 70 -3.91 -10.37 13.17
C LYS A 70 -4.09 -10.87 11.74
N VAL A 71 -4.45 -12.15 11.57
CA VAL A 71 -4.58 -12.78 10.24
C VAL A 71 -5.54 -12.04 9.29
N ASN A 72 -6.61 -11.43 9.80
CA ASN A 72 -7.53 -10.64 8.99
C ASN A 72 -6.89 -9.35 8.44
N VAL A 73 -5.99 -8.74 9.22
CA VAL A 73 -5.22 -7.57 8.76
C VAL A 73 -4.24 -8.00 7.68
N VAL A 74 -3.55 -9.13 7.89
CA VAL A 74 -2.65 -9.74 6.89
C VAL A 74 -3.38 -10.00 5.57
N ARG A 75 -4.57 -10.62 5.61
CA ARG A 75 -5.36 -10.90 4.40
C ARG A 75 -5.71 -9.64 3.62
N ARG A 76 -6.16 -8.59 4.31
CA ARG A 76 -6.44 -7.30 3.67
C ARG A 76 -5.20 -6.75 2.96
N ILE A 77 -4.07 -6.71 3.67
CA ILE A 77 -2.80 -6.22 3.09
C ILE A 77 -2.38 -7.08 1.89
N LEU A 78 -2.51 -8.41 1.97
CA LEU A 78 -2.16 -9.30 0.87
C LEU A 78 -3.02 -9.07 -0.38
N TYR A 79 -4.31 -8.76 -0.22
CA TYR A 79 -5.17 -8.40 -1.35
C TYR A 79 -4.73 -7.07 -1.98
N ASP A 80 -4.46 -6.05 -1.16
CA ASP A 80 -3.97 -4.75 -1.66
C ASP A 80 -2.63 -4.91 -2.40
N LEU A 81 -1.71 -5.71 -1.85
CA LEU A 81 -0.42 -6.03 -2.47
C LEU A 81 -0.58 -6.82 -3.78
N TYR A 82 -1.56 -7.72 -3.84
CA TYR A 82 -1.83 -8.54 -5.02
C TYR A 82 -2.41 -7.72 -6.17
N GLU A 83 -3.38 -6.86 -5.90
CA GLU A 83 -3.95 -5.93 -6.89
C GLU A 83 -2.88 -5.03 -7.50
N ARG A 84 -1.87 -4.66 -6.68
CA ARG A 84 -0.72 -3.86 -7.08
C ARG A 84 0.40 -4.66 -7.73
N ARG A 85 0.24 -5.97 -7.90
CA ARG A 85 1.21 -6.92 -8.48
C ARG A 85 2.54 -7.02 -7.72
N LEU A 86 2.52 -6.73 -6.42
CA LEU A 86 3.71 -6.81 -5.57
C LEU A 86 3.92 -8.21 -4.98
N VAL A 87 2.84 -8.96 -4.82
CA VAL A 87 2.85 -10.35 -4.37
C VAL A 87 2.07 -11.23 -5.34
N ASN A 88 2.38 -12.52 -5.33
CA ASN A 88 1.65 -13.56 -6.04
C ASN A 88 1.29 -14.68 -5.07
N TYR A 89 0.43 -15.61 -5.51
CA TYR A 89 0.12 -16.80 -4.75
C TYR A 89 0.08 -18.04 -5.63
N ARG A 90 0.31 -19.19 -5.02
CA ARG A 90 -0.01 -20.50 -5.57
C ARG A 90 -0.89 -21.26 -4.57
N ARG A 91 -1.77 -22.12 -5.08
CA ARG A 91 -2.61 -22.98 -4.22
C ARG A 91 -2.16 -24.43 -4.30
N THR A 92 -2.18 -25.12 -3.19
CA THR A 92 -2.01 -26.57 -3.10
C THR A 92 -3.24 -27.18 -2.47
N ARG A 93 -3.67 -28.34 -2.95
CA ARG A 93 -4.69 -29.12 -2.27
C ARG A 93 -4.04 -29.91 -1.14
N ASP A 94 -4.62 -29.86 0.03
CA ASP A 94 -4.24 -30.72 1.14
C ASP A 94 -4.91 -32.09 0.96
N ASP A 95 -4.12 -33.15 0.81
CA ASP A 95 -4.64 -34.49 0.49
C ASP A 95 -5.41 -35.12 1.66
N GLY A 96 -5.18 -34.67 2.90
CA GLY A 96 -5.85 -35.20 4.08
C GLY A 96 -7.23 -34.59 4.31
N THR A 97 -7.37 -33.29 4.08
CA THR A 97 -8.60 -32.55 4.36
C THR A 97 -9.37 -32.12 3.11
N GLY A 98 -8.73 -32.16 1.94
CA GLY A 98 -9.27 -31.75 0.66
C GLY A 98 -9.29 -30.23 0.42
N TRP A 99 -8.90 -29.42 1.42
CA TRP A 99 -8.92 -27.95 1.35
C TRP A 99 -7.76 -27.38 0.52
N TYR A 100 -7.95 -26.16 0.02
CA TYR A 100 -6.88 -25.41 -0.64
C TYR A 100 -6.09 -24.58 0.37
N VAL A 101 -4.77 -24.71 0.31
CA VAL A 101 -3.82 -23.88 1.06
C VAL A 101 -3.16 -22.89 0.10
N TYR A 102 -3.23 -21.61 0.45
CA TYR A 102 -2.65 -20.52 -0.33
C TYR A 102 -1.26 -20.18 0.19
N HIS A 103 -0.28 -20.22 -0.71
CA HIS A 103 1.10 -19.84 -0.42
C HIS A 103 1.43 -18.58 -1.19
N TRP A 104 1.71 -17.52 -0.46
CA TRP A 104 2.08 -16.21 -0.99
C TRP A 104 3.58 -16.14 -1.21
N TYR A 105 4.00 -15.40 -2.23
CA TYR A 105 5.40 -15.18 -2.57
C TYR A 105 5.60 -13.86 -3.30
N VAL A 106 6.82 -13.34 -3.26
CA VAL A 106 7.23 -12.16 -4.03
C VAL A 106 8.15 -12.59 -5.16
N GLU A 107 7.95 -12.04 -6.36
CA GLU A 107 8.90 -12.13 -7.46
C GLU A 107 9.63 -10.78 -7.55
N PRO A 108 10.88 -10.67 -7.04
CA PRO A 108 11.48 -9.36 -6.76
C PRO A 108 11.53 -8.42 -7.96
N LYS A 109 11.90 -8.93 -9.14
CA LYS A 109 11.97 -8.13 -10.37
C LYS A 109 10.60 -7.53 -10.73
N ARG A 110 9.55 -8.37 -10.75
CA ARG A 110 8.19 -7.92 -11.06
C ARG A 110 7.62 -6.99 -10.00
N ALA A 111 7.91 -7.26 -8.73
CA ALA A 111 7.49 -6.40 -7.63
C ALA A 111 8.11 -5.01 -7.76
N MET A 112 9.40 -4.91 -8.14
CA MET A 112 10.05 -3.62 -8.38
C MET A 112 9.49 -2.88 -9.59
N GLU A 113 9.23 -3.58 -10.70
CA GLU A 113 8.56 -2.98 -11.87
C GLU A 113 7.17 -2.43 -11.50
N GLY A 114 6.39 -3.21 -10.75
CA GLY A 114 5.10 -2.78 -10.22
C GLY A 114 5.23 -1.53 -9.33
N LEU A 115 6.19 -1.54 -8.40
CA LEU A 115 6.44 -0.44 -7.49
C LEU A 115 6.80 0.86 -8.22
N GLU A 116 7.64 0.80 -9.26
CA GLU A 116 7.97 1.96 -10.10
C GLU A 116 6.76 2.49 -10.88
N ILE A 117 5.91 1.60 -11.40
CA ILE A 117 4.67 2.01 -12.07
C ILE A 117 3.77 2.77 -11.09
N HIS A 118 3.55 2.23 -9.89
CA HIS A 118 2.72 2.87 -8.86
C HIS A 118 3.32 4.19 -8.38
N ARG A 119 4.64 4.26 -8.19
CA ARG A 119 5.36 5.49 -7.82
C ARG A 119 5.12 6.59 -8.85
N ARG A 120 5.29 6.28 -10.14
CA ARG A 120 5.06 7.23 -11.22
C ARG A 120 3.62 7.72 -11.27
N GLN A 121 2.64 6.81 -11.13
CA GLN A 121 1.22 7.18 -11.09
C GLN A 121 0.88 8.06 -9.87
N MET A 122 1.50 7.79 -8.72
CA MET A 122 1.33 8.63 -7.52
C MET A 122 1.93 10.03 -7.73
N LEU A 123 3.13 10.10 -8.30
CA LEU A 123 3.79 11.36 -8.63
C LEU A 123 2.95 12.20 -9.60
N GLU A 124 2.40 11.59 -10.64
CA GLU A 124 1.52 12.26 -11.61
C GLU A 124 0.32 12.90 -10.91
N LYS A 125 -0.42 12.14 -10.11
CA LYS A 125 -1.58 12.65 -9.35
C LYS A 125 -1.21 13.74 -8.34
N LEU A 126 -0.06 13.61 -7.69
CA LEU A 126 0.42 14.63 -6.74
C LEU A 126 0.80 15.92 -7.46
N ARG A 127 1.45 15.83 -8.62
CA ARG A 127 1.81 16.98 -9.45
C ARG A 127 0.58 17.67 -10.01
N GLU A 128 -0.39 16.92 -10.54
CA GLU A 128 -1.69 17.47 -10.97
C GLU A 128 -2.37 18.24 -9.84
N ARG A 129 -2.41 17.64 -8.64
CA ARG A 129 -2.99 18.29 -7.47
C ARG A 129 -2.19 19.53 -7.03
N LEU A 130 -0.86 19.46 -7.06
CA LEU A 130 0.00 20.60 -6.73
C LEU A 130 -0.24 21.77 -7.69
N GLU A 131 -0.33 21.49 -8.98
CA GLU A 131 -0.59 22.49 -10.02
C GLU A 131 -1.96 23.15 -9.81
N TYR A 132 -2.99 22.33 -9.53
CA TYR A 132 -4.31 22.83 -9.19
C TYR A 132 -4.28 23.74 -7.94
N GLU A 133 -3.58 23.33 -6.89
CA GLU A 133 -3.48 24.11 -5.66
C GLU A 133 -2.68 25.43 -5.86
N LYS A 134 -1.63 25.43 -6.70
CA LYS A 134 -0.82 26.63 -6.97
C LYS A 134 -1.54 27.65 -7.83
N ASN A 135 -2.34 27.19 -8.80
CA ASN A 135 -2.98 28.06 -9.78
C ASN A 135 -4.42 28.46 -9.41
N THR A 136 -4.97 27.90 -8.32
CA THR A 136 -6.34 28.17 -7.90
C THR A 136 -6.35 28.99 -6.62
N LEU A 137 -7.05 30.12 -6.65
CA LEU A 137 -7.41 30.86 -5.44
C LEU A 137 -8.60 30.19 -4.77
N PHE A 138 -8.49 29.93 -3.47
CA PHE A 138 -9.54 29.25 -2.71
C PHE A 138 -10.22 30.17 -1.72
N PHE A 139 -11.49 29.86 -1.46
CA PHE A 139 -12.29 30.50 -0.43
C PHE A 139 -12.94 29.45 0.46
N ARG A 140 -13.09 29.78 1.74
CA ARG A 140 -13.67 28.90 2.76
C ARG A 140 -14.38 29.74 3.83
N CYS A 141 -15.44 29.21 4.41
CA CYS A 141 -16.11 29.83 5.56
C CYS A 141 -15.44 29.44 6.88
N SER A 142 -15.73 30.19 7.95
CA SER A 142 -15.26 29.96 9.32
C SER A 142 -15.69 28.62 9.90
N ASN A 143 -16.82 28.06 9.44
CA ASN A 143 -17.34 26.76 9.88
C ASN A 143 -16.61 25.55 9.30
N ASN A 144 -15.47 25.76 8.63
CA ASN A 144 -14.61 24.69 8.11
C ASN A 144 -15.33 23.77 7.09
N CYS A 145 -16.36 24.26 6.39
CA CYS A 145 -16.97 23.57 5.24
C CYS A 145 -15.96 23.41 4.09
N PRO A 146 -16.21 22.57 3.07
CA PRO A 146 -15.29 22.42 1.93
C PRO A 146 -14.91 23.76 1.29
N LYS A 147 -13.64 23.92 0.93
CA LYS A 147 -13.16 25.09 0.18
C LYS A 147 -13.67 25.05 -1.26
N VAL A 148 -13.87 26.21 -1.86
CA VAL A 148 -14.28 26.37 -3.26
C VAL A 148 -13.28 27.27 -4.00
N SER A 149 -13.21 27.17 -5.33
CA SER A 149 -12.40 28.08 -6.14
C SER A 149 -13.00 29.48 -6.16
N MET A 150 -12.20 30.47 -6.55
CA MET A 150 -12.63 31.85 -6.73
C MET A 150 -13.83 31.96 -7.68
N ASP A 151 -13.81 31.28 -8.83
CA ASP A 151 -14.92 31.34 -9.80
C ASP A 151 -16.25 30.90 -9.17
N VAL A 152 -16.22 29.79 -8.42
CA VAL A 152 -17.39 29.28 -7.68
C VAL A 152 -17.79 30.24 -6.55
N ALA A 153 -16.83 30.83 -5.84
CA ALA A 153 -17.12 31.82 -4.82
C ALA A 153 -17.82 33.06 -5.40
N MET A 154 -17.43 33.50 -6.60
CA MET A 154 -18.08 34.60 -7.33
C MET A 154 -19.52 34.25 -7.71
N GLU A 155 -19.76 33.06 -8.26
CA GLU A 155 -21.11 32.57 -8.58
C GLU A 155 -22.02 32.50 -7.35
N LEU A 156 -21.44 32.18 -6.19
CA LEU A 156 -22.15 32.10 -4.90
C LEU A 156 -22.21 33.44 -4.16
N ASN A 157 -21.77 34.56 -4.76
CA ASN A 157 -21.67 35.87 -4.11
C ASN A 157 -20.94 35.80 -2.75
N PHE A 158 -19.88 34.99 -2.67
CA PHE A 158 -19.10 34.71 -1.46
C PHE A 158 -19.93 34.21 -0.28
N THR A 159 -21.01 33.46 -0.54
CA THR A 159 -21.85 32.85 0.49
C THR A 159 -21.71 31.33 0.45
N CYS A 160 -21.42 30.71 1.60
CA CYS A 160 -21.24 29.26 1.68
C CYS A 160 -22.57 28.54 1.42
N PRO A 161 -22.62 27.58 0.49
CA PRO A 161 -23.87 26.89 0.15
C PRO A 161 -24.30 25.88 1.21
N THR A 162 -23.39 25.52 2.13
CA THR A 162 -23.64 24.53 3.19
C THR A 162 -24.15 25.16 4.48
N CYS A 163 -23.58 26.30 4.89
CA CYS A 163 -23.91 26.92 6.18
C CYS A 163 -24.38 28.37 6.09
N GLY A 164 -24.40 28.98 4.90
CA GLY A 164 -24.84 30.36 4.70
C GLY A 164 -23.85 31.43 5.15
N GLU A 165 -22.75 31.06 5.82
CA GLU A 165 -21.71 31.99 6.25
C GLU A 165 -20.90 32.55 5.08
N ARG A 166 -20.25 33.70 5.31
CA ARG A 166 -19.37 34.33 4.32
C ARG A 166 -18.16 33.45 4.00
N LEU A 167 -17.83 33.38 2.72
CA LEU A 167 -16.61 32.78 2.21
C LEU A 167 -15.48 33.82 2.25
N GLU A 168 -14.35 33.43 2.84
CA GLU A 168 -13.15 34.25 2.95
C GLU A 168 -11.96 33.55 2.28
N HIS A 169 -10.94 34.33 1.92
CA HIS A 169 -9.75 33.80 1.26
C HIS A 169 -9.10 32.71 2.14
N TYR A 170 -8.89 31.54 1.56
CA TYR A 170 -8.26 30.41 2.21
C TYR A 170 -6.81 30.28 1.77
N ASP A 171 -5.88 30.49 2.70
CA ASP A 171 -4.46 30.24 2.46
C ASP A 171 -4.18 28.73 2.41
N ASN A 172 -3.92 28.22 1.21
CA ASN A 172 -3.54 26.84 0.97
C ASN A 172 -2.02 26.61 0.94
N THR A 173 -1.20 27.60 1.29
CA THR A 173 0.27 27.47 1.37
C THR A 173 0.73 26.23 2.16
N PRO A 174 0.12 25.85 3.30
CA PRO A 174 0.50 24.62 4.01
C PRO A 174 0.26 23.35 3.19
N VAL A 175 -0.81 23.31 2.40
CA VAL A 175 -1.16 22.18 1.52
C VAL A 175 -0.14 22.08 0.39
N VAL A 176 0.19 23.20 -0.26
CA VAL A 176 1.21 23.28 -1.32
C VAL A 176 2.55 22.76 -0.80
N LYS A 177 3.04 23.24 0.35
CA LYS A 177 4.29 22.78 0.96
C LYS A 177 4.27 21.28 1.26
N SER A 178 3.17 20.76 1.78
CA SER A 178 3.02 19.33 2.05
C SER A 178 3.08 18.48 0.78
N LEU A 179 2.45 18.93 -0.30
CA LEU A 179 2.48 18.27 -1.60
C LEU A 179 3.90 18.29 -2.20
N GLU A 180 4.58 19.43 -2.16
CA GLU A 180 5.96 19.57 -2.64
C GLU A 180 6.93 18.65 -1.91
N GLU A 181 6.83 18.58 -0.57
CA GLU A 181 7.67 17.68 0.22
C GLU A 181 7.42 16.22 -0.14
N ARG A 182 6.14 15.84 -0.29
CA ARG A 182 5.79 14.47 -0.64
C ARG A 182 6.26 14.08 -2.04
N ILE A 183 6.19 15.01 -3.00
CA ILE A 183 6.74 14.82 -4.35
C ILE A 183 8.25 14.66 -4.27
N ARG A 184 8.95 15.52 -3.53
CA ARG A 184 10.41 15.46 -3.35
C ARG A 184 10.86 14.10 -2.81
N VAL A 185 10.19 13.58 -1.78
CA VAL A 185 10.48 12.26 -1.20
C VAL A 185 10.31 11.15 -2.26
N LEU A 186 9.22 11.18 -3.03
CA LEU A 186 8.96 10.17 -4.06
C LEU A 186 9.88 10.28 -5.29
N GLU A 187 10.36 11.48 -5.63
CA GLU A 187 11.32 11.72 -6.71
C GLU A 187 12.75 11.35 -6.31
N GLY A 188 13.11 11.56 -5.03
CA GLY A 188 14.41 11.21 -4.46
C GLY A 188 14.67 9.71 -4.45
N PHE A 189 13.61 8.89 -4.55
CA PHE A 189 13.72 7.44 -4.68
C PHE A 189 14.49 7.06 -5.96
N ARG A 190 15.72 6.59 -5.77
CA ARG A 190 16.54 6.00 -6.83
C ARG A 190 16.47 4.48 -6.69
N ASN A 191 16.19 3.80 -7.80
CA ASN A 191 16.17 2.34 -7.88
C ASN A 191 17.61 1.78 -7.86
N THR A 192 18.37 2.10 -6.82
CA THR A 192 19.71 1.58 -6.58
C THR A 192 19.58 0.38 -5.65
N SER A 193 19.92 -0.79 -6.18
CA SER A 193 20.21 -2.04 -5.43
C SER A 193 19.07 -3.05 -5.24
N ILE A 194 18.54 -3.63 -6.34
CA ILE A 194 18.17 -5.06 -6.39
C ILE A 194 18.67 -5.68 -7.72
N ALA A 195 19.84 -5.23 -8.18
CA ALA A 195 20.51 -5.79 -9.35
C ALA A 195 21.78 -6.53 -8.91
N SER A 196 21.73 -7.86 -9.09
CA SER A 196 22.79 -8.87 -8.96
C SER A 196 22.95 -9.52 -7.59
#